data_AF-A0A920PNK3-F1
#
_entry.id   AF-A0A920PNK3-F1
#
_cell.length_a   1.000
_cell.length_b   1.000
_cell.length_c   1.000
_cell.angle_alpha   90.00
_cell.angle_beta   90.00
_cell.angle_gamma   90.00
#
_symmetry.space_group_name_H-M   'P 1'
#
loop_
_entity.id
_entity.type
_entity.pdbx_description
1 polymer ?
#
loop_
_entity_poly.entity_id
_entity_poly.type
_entity_poly.pdbx_seq_one_letter_code
_entity_poly.pdbx_strand_id
1 'polypeptide(L)'
;MPLRRSRQSTEDCCAHWHEGFTQNGGAYVPSAKVNKIEPLSAGGFEIFSDGGYRAGCEKLVIAAGHGSVDLGRMLGMEVPIFPVQGQIVVTERAPATMGLPDQLCSPDG
;
A
#
# COMPACT_ATOMS: atom_id res chain seq x y z
N MET A 1 -16.16 32.07 2.36
CA MET A 1 -15.17 31.56 1.38
C MET A 1 -15.01 30.06 1.63
N PRO A 2 -15.44 29.15 0.74
CA PRO A 2 -15.28 27.73 1.02
C PRO A 2 -13.82 27.34 0.79
N LEU A 3 -13.23 26.67 1.79
CA LEU A 3 -11.86 26.14 1.73
C LEU A 3 -11.73 25.17 0.56
N ARG A 4 -10.93 25.54 -0.44
CA ARG A 4 -10.38 24.61 -1.44
C ARG A 4 -9.53 23.60 -0.68
N ARG A 5 -10.05 22.39 -0.39
CA ARG A 5 -9.17 21.26 -0.10
C ARG A 5 -8.37 21.01 -1.37
N SER A 6 -7.04 21.16 -1.31
CA SER A 6 -6.18 20.74 -2.40
C SER A 6 -6.45 19.25 -2.65
N ARG A 7 -6.74 18.90 -3.89
CA ARG A 7 -6.68 17.51 -4.32
C ARG A 7 -5.20 17.20 -4.45
N GLN A 8 -4.56 16.82 -3.35
CA GLN A 8 -3.26 16.18 -3.45
C GLN A 8 -3.50 14.85 -4.19
N SER A 9 -2.80 14.62 -5.30
CA SER A 9 -2.85 13.29 -5.93
C SER A 9 -2.26 12.27 -4.96
N THR A 10 -2.74 11.03 -4.98
CA THR A 10 -2.12 9.95 -4.19
C THR A 10 -0.65 9.76 -4.56
N GLU A 11 -0.28 10.02 -5.82
CA GLU A 11 1.09 9.98 -6.32
C GLU A 11 1.98 11.05 -5.67
N ASP A 12 1.44 12.25 -5.42
CA ASP A 12 2.15 13.33 -4.74
C ASP A 12 2.48 12.97 -3.29
N CYS A 13 1.58 12.22 -2.62
CA CYS A 13 1.80 11.74 -1.27
C CYS A 13 2.96 10.74 -1.20
N CYS A 14 3.00 9.77 -2.13
CA CYS A 14 4.11 8.83 -2.22
C CYS A 14 5.43 9.56 -2.49
N ALA A 15 5.44 10.51 -3.43
CA ALA A 15 6.63 11.29 -3.75
C ALA A 15 7.15 12.08 -2.54
N HIS A 16 6.28 12.82 -1.84
CA HIS A 16 6.66 13.56 -0.64
C HIS A 16 7.17 12.65 0.48
N TRP A 17 6.58 11.46 0.63
CA TRP A 17 7.05 10.49 1.63
C TRP A 17 8.46 9.98 1.30
N HIS A 18 8.72 9.57 0.04
CA HIS A 18 10.06 9.11 -0.37
C HIS A 18 11.12 10.20 -0.18
N GLU A 19 10.77 11.45 -0.49
CA GLU A 19 11.66 12.58 -0.31
C GLU A 19 11.96 12.81 1.17
N GLY A 20 10.93 12.91 2.01
CA GLY A 20 11.10 13.06 3.46
C GLY A 20 11.87 11.90 4.10
N PHE A 21 11.63 10.65 3.66
CA PHE A 21 12.37 9.49 4.15
C PHE A 21 13.87 9.59 3.82
N THR A 22 14.21 9.99 2.60
CA THR A 22 15.60 10.15 2.17
C THR A 22 16.28 11.30 2.90
N GLN A 23 15.60 12.44 3.08
CA GLN A 23 16.11 13.59 3.84
C GLN A 23 16.41 13.24 5.31
N ASN A 24 15.68 12.28 5.89
CA ASN A 24 15.91 11.77 7.24
C ASN A 24 16.91 10.60 7.30
N GLY A 25 17.68 10.35 6.23
CA GLY A 25 18.76 9.37 6.19
C GLY A 25 18.36 7.97 5.73
N GLY A 26 17.12 7.79 5.27
CA GLY A 26 16.68 6.55 4.64
C GLY A 26 17.30 6.34 3.25
N ALA A 27 17.56 5.10 2.87
CA ALA A 27 17.94 4.73 1.51
C ALA A 27 16.72 4.21 0.75
N TYR A 28 16.34 4.90 -0.34
CA TYR A 28 15.23 4.49 -1.20
C TYR A 28 15.77 3.98 -2.54
N VAL A 29 15.48 2.71 -2.87
CA VAL A 29 15.95 2.04 -4.10
C VAL A 29 14.73 1.59 -4.91
N PRO A 30 14.23 2.42 -5.85
CA PRO A 30 13.11 2.04 -6.70
C PRO A 30 13.53 1.02 -7.76
N SER A 31 12.55 0.38 -8.40
CA SER A 31 12.76 -0.60 -9.49
C SER A 31 13.64 -1.82 -9.10
N ALA A 32 13.84 -2.07 -7.80
CA ALA A 32 14.62 -3.18 -7.28
C ALA A 32 13.72 -4.31 -6.78
N LYS A 33 13.02 -4.97 -7.71
CA LYS A 33 12.14 -6.11 -7.37
C LYS A 33 12.96 -7.21 -6.68
N VAL A 34 12.60 -7.52 -5.44
CA VAL A 34 13.23 -8.61 -4.67
C VAL A 34 12.81 -9.96 -5.25
N ASN A 35 13.79 -10.80 -5.54
CA ASN A 35 13.57 -12.15 -6.10
C ASN A 35 14.05 -13.27 -5.18
N LYS A 36 14.85 -12.96 -4.15
CA LYS A 36 15.35 -13.93 -3.17
C LYS A 36 15.63 -13.24 -1.84
N ILE A 37 15.31 -13.93 -0.74
CA ILE A 37 15.66 -13.53 0.62
C ILE A 37 16.28 -14.75 1.31
N GLU A 38 17.46 -14.60 1.92
CA GLU A 38 18.16 -15.65 2.66
C GLU A 38 18.36 -15.25 4.12
N PRO A 39 17.81 -16.00 5.10
CA PRO A 39 18.20 -15.87 6.50
C PRO A 39 19.66 -16.28 6.69
N LEU A 40 20.41 -15.48 7.44
CA LEU A 40 21.81 -15.77 7.73
C LEU A 40 21.95 -16.57 9.04
N SER A 41 22.91 -17.49 9.09
CA SER A 41 23.13 -18.36 10.26
C SER A 41 23.56 -17.60 11.52
N ALA A 42 24.19 -16.43 11.36
CA ALA A 42 24.56 -15.54 12.44
C ALA A 42 23.44 -14.59 12.89
N GLY A 43 22.25 -14.70 12.27
CA GLY A 43 21.14 -13.76 12.40
C GLY A 43 21.11 -12.72 11.28
N GLY A 44 19.92 -12.15 11.04
CA GLY A 44 19.68 -11.22 9.94
C GLY A 44 19.33 -11.89 8.61
N PHE A 45 19.34 -11.09 7.56
CA PHE A 45 18.84 -11.43 6.23
C PHE A 45 19.74 -10.84 5.16
N GLU A 46 19.78 -11.55 4.04
CA GLU A 46 20.34 -11.09 2.79
C GLU A 46 19.27 -11.05 1.71
N ILE A 47 19.18 -9.93 1.01
CA ILE A 47 18.13 -9.62 0.05
C ILE A 47 18.77 -9.43 -1.31
N PHE A 48 18.21 -10.10 -2.32
CA PHE A 48 18.62 -10.00 -3.71
C PHE A 48 17.49 -9.44 -4.53
N SER A 49 17.82 -8.46 -5.37
CA SER A 49 16.88 -7.86 -6.31
C SER A 49 17.33 -8.06 -7.75
N ASP A 50 16.37 -7.95 -8.67
CA ASP A 50 16.65 -7.86 -10.10
C ASP A 50 17.62 -6.70 -10.37
N GLY A 51 18.51 -6.87 -11.36
CA GLY A 51 19.55 -5.88 -11.67
C GLY A 51 20.80 -5.96 -10.80
N GLY A 52 20.94 -6.98 -9.95
CA GLY A 52 22.17 -7.28 -9.21
C GLY A 52 22.35 -6.52 -7.90
N TYR A 53 21.32 -5.77 -7.46
CA TYR A 53 21.34 -5.12 -6.15
C TYR A 53 21.23 -6.16 -5.03
N ARG A 54 22.05 -5.98 -3.99
CA ARG A 54 22.13 -6.84 -2.81
C ARG A 54 22.19 -5.98 -1.56
N ALA A 55 21.42 -6.36 -0.54
CA ALA A 55 21.39 -5.67 0.74
C ALA A 55 21.40 -6.68 1.89
N GLY A 56 22.14 -6.38 2.95
CA GLY A 56 22.10 -7.12 4.21
C GLY A 56 21.41 -6.30 5.29
N CYS A 57 20.63 -6.95 6.16
CA CYS A 57 20.02 -6.29 7.32
C CYS A 57 19.84 -7.24 8.50
N GLU A 58 19.80 -6.71 9.72
CA GLU A 58 19.51 -7.51 10.92
C GLU A 58 18.00 -7.79 11.07
N LYS A 59 17.17 -6.86 10.61
CA LYS A 59 15.71 -6.94 10.68
C LYS A 59 15.12 -6.63 9.31
N LEU A 60 14.18 -7.48 8.89
CA LEU A 60 13.46 -7.34 7.64
C LEU A 60 11.98 -7.11 7.92
N VAL A 61 11.40 -6.09 7.29
CA VAL A 61 9.96 -5.80 7.32
C VAL A 61 9.41 -5.94 5.90
N ILE A 62 8.41 -6.80 5.73
CA ILE A 62 7.71 -6.97 4.44
C ILE A 62 6.48 -6.06 4.43
N ALA A 63 6.49 -5.05 3.57
CA ALA A 63 5.38 -4.11 3.36
C ALA A 63 4.97 -4.03 1.88
N ALA A 64 5.01 -5.17 1.18
CA ALA A 64 4.87 -5.25 -0.28
C ALA A 64 3.42 -5.36 -0.78
N GLY A 65 2.42 -5.07 0.07
CA GLY A 65 1.01 -5.27 -0.25
C GLY A 65 0.74 -6.72 -0.67
N HIS A 66 0.14 -6.93 -1.85
CA HIS A 66 -0.11 -8.26 -2.42
C HIS A 66 1.17 -9.08 -2.67
N GLY A 67 2.31 -8.42 -2.91
CA GLY A 67 3.60 -9.09 -3.09
C GLY A 67 4.14 -9.73 -1.80
N SER A 68 3.54 -9.43 -0.64
CA SER A 68 3.98 -9.98 0.64
C SER A 68 3.80 -11.50 0.72
N VAL A 69 2.86 -12.06 -0.04
CA VAL A 69 2.64 -13.52 -0.09
C VAL A 69 3.85 -14.23 -0.68
N ASP A 70 4.36 -13.76 -1.81
CA ASP A 70 5.49 -14.39 -2.48
C ASP A 70 6.79 -14.21 -1.69
N LEU A 71 7.00 -13.02 -1.09
CA LEU A 71 8.16 -12.77 -0.24
C LEU A 71 8.11 -13.58 1.07
N GLY A 72 6.93 -13.73 1.67
CA GLY A 72 6.76 -14.56 2.87
C GLY A 72 7.09 -16.03 2.62
N ARG A 73 6.68 -16.57 1.46
CA ARG A 73 7.00 -17.96 1.07
C ARG A 73 8.51 -18.21 0.99
N MET A 74 9.32 -17.23 0.56
CA MET A 74 10.79 -17.35 0.54
C MET A 74 11.38 -17.61 1.94
N LEU A 75 10.67 -17.17 2.98
CA LEU A 75 11.04 -17.34 4.39
C LEU A 75 10.32 -18.50 5.06
N GLY A 76 9.60 -19.34 4.30
CA GLY A 76 8.79 -20.43 4.83
C GLY A 76 7.56 -19.97 5.63
N MET A 77 7.11 -18.73 5.42
CA MET A 77 5.94 -18.16 6.09
C MET A 77 4.72 -18.22 5.17
N GLU A 78 3.56 -18.58 5.74
CA GLU A 78 2.28 -18.41 5.08
C GLU A 78 1.69 -17.03 5.42
N VAL A 79 1.42 -16.22 4.40
CA VAL A 79 0.84 -14.89 4.55
C VAL A 79 -0.60 -14.91 4.02
N PRO A 80 -1.62 -14.77 4.86
CA PRO A 80 -3.03 -14.98 4.47
C PRO A 80 -3.63 -13.72 3.81
N ILE A 81 -3.03 -13.27 2.70
CA ILE A 81 -3.52 -12.14 1.91
C ILE A 81 -4.08 -12.66 0.59
N PHE A 82 -5.31 -12.23 0.25
CA PHE A 82 -5.98 -12.59 -0.99
C PHE A 82 -6.40 -11.32 -1.73
N PRO A 83 -6.02 -11.16 -3.01
CA PRO A 83 -6.39 -9.96 -3.76
C PRO A 83 -7.89 -9.92 -4.02
N VAL A 84 -8.49 -8.75 -3.79
CA VAL A 84 -9.90 -8.48 -4.06
C VAL A 84 -10.00 -7.28 -4.99
N GLN A 85 -10.80 -7.41 -6.04
CA GLN A 85 -11.06 -6.31 -6.96
C GLN A 85 -12.18 -5.42 -6.40
N GLY A 86 -11.85 -4.19 -6.04
CA GLY A 86 -12.82 -3.14 -5.74
C GLY A 86 -13.25 -2.38 -6.99
N GLN A 87 -14.44 -1.77 -6.96
CA GLN A 87 -14.93 -0.87 -8.01
C GLN A 87 -15.29 0.48 -7.39
N ILE A 88 -14.92 1.56 -8.09
CA ILE A 88 -15.26 2.93 -7.68
C ILE A 88 -15.97 3.60 -8.86
N VAL A 89 -17.16 4.13 -8.60
CA VAL A 89 -17.90 4.97 -9.54
C VAL A 89 -17.76 6.41 -9.09
N VAL A 90 -17.15 7.25 -9.92
CA VAL A 90 -17.03 8.68 -9.67
C VAL A 90 -18.16 9.38 -10.41
N THR A 91 -19.09 9.97 -9.66
CA THR A 91 -20.14 10.82 -10.25
C THR A 91 -19.62 12.24 -10.42
N GLU A 92 -20.28 13.00 -11.29
CA GLU A 92 -20.14 14.45 -11.26
C GLU A 92 -20.62 15.03 -9.91
N ARG A 93 -20.26 16.29 -9.67
CA ARG A 93 -20.67 16.97 -8.44
C ARG A 93 -22.13 17.38 -8.53
N ALA A 94 -23.02 16.59 -7.96
CA ALA A 94 -24.43 16.94 -7.81
C ALA A 94 -24.67 17.83 -6.57
N PRO A 95 -25.65 18.75 -6.60
CA PRO A 95 -26.14 19.40 -5.39
C PRO A 95 -26.67 18.35 -4.41
N ALA A 96 -26.53 18.60 -3.11
CA ALA A 96 -27.05 17.72 -2.06
C ALA A 96 -28.57 17.86 -1.97
N THR A 97 -29.31 17.33 -2.95
CA THR A 97 -30.76 17.20 -2.90
C THR A 97 -31.09 15.81 -2.38
N MET A 98 -31.28 15.69 -1.07
CA MET A 98 -31.82 14.49 -0.45
C MET A 98 -33.20 14.84 0.13
N GLY A 99 -34.24 14.64 -0.67
CA GLY A 99 -35.54 14.27 -0.14
C GLY A 99 -35.50 12.75 0.05
N LEU A 100 -35.22 12.28 1.26
CA LEU A 100 -35.41 10.88 1.59
C LEU A 100 -36.91 10.60 1.44
N PRO A 101 -37.37 9.64 0.60
CA PRO A 101 -38.75 9.20 0.69
C PRO A 101 -38.91 8.49 2.03
N ASP A 102 -39.60 9.14 2.95
CA ASP A 102 -40.00 8.67 4.28
C ASP A 102 -41.10 7.59 4.24
N GLN A 103 -41.35 6.96 3.08
CA GLN A 103 -42.51 6.10 2.87
C GLN A 103 -42.10 4.76 2.25
N LEU A 104 -41.61 3.84 3.08
CA LEU A 104 -41.69 2.40 2.82
C LEU A 104 -41.70 1.59 4.13
N CYS A 105 -42.49 2.04 5.10
CA CYS A 105 -43.07 1.18 6.13
C CYS A 105 -44.31 1.89 6.70
N SER A 106 -45.49 1.57 6.14
CA SER A 106 -46.74 1.82 6.87
C SER A 106 -46.87 0.70 7.91
N PRO A 107 -47.01 1.00 9.21
CA PRO A 107 -47.64 0.05 10.11
C PRO A 107 -49.14 0.02 9.77
N ASP A 108 -49.73 -1.16 9.76
CA ASP A 108 -51.17 -1.46 9.61
C ASP A 108 -51.64 -1.83 8.18
N GLY A 109 -51.82 -3.15 7.98
CA GLY A 109 -52.53 -3.76 6.86
C GLY A 109 -52.07 -5.16 6.51
#